data_AF-A0A378TE42-F1
#
_entry.id   AF-A0A378TE42-F1
#
_cell.length_a   1.000
_cell.length_b   1.000
_cell.length_c   1.000
_cell.angle_alpha   90.00
_cell.angle_beta   90.00
_cell.angle_gamma   90.00
#
_symmetry.space_group_name_H-M   'P 1'
#
loop_
_entity.id
_entity.type
_entity.pdbx_description
1 polymer ?
#
loop_
_entity_poly.entity_id
_entity_poly.type
_entity_poly.pdbx_seq_one_letter_code
_entity_poly.pdbx_strand_id
1 'polypeptide(L)'
;MRNTACSPLYAHTALDVTGVVGAYRRFMRRDRTLSWFSRLDRAERAALLANPHGYVPSTAARRIAAHTTSTHRGETHQLRWLLKSFEANRLEDERHRLDDWWARLAPDVRADLVDHRSAEVPRAHREAVLDLMPGGVRQDDDLERGFPMPDVVTAYLDGPATLSRSPAACPTA
;
A
#
# COMPACT_ATOMS: atom_id res chain seq x y z
N MET A 1 51.96 -8.52 -38.47
CA MET A 1 51.91 -8.48 -36.99
C MET A 1 50.46 -8.42 -36.58
N ARG A 2 49.98 -9.45 -35.86
CA ARG A 2 48.56 -9.66 -35.52
C ARG A 2 48.31 -9.02 -34.15
N ASN A 3 47.38 -8.05 -34.06
CA ASN A 3 46.96 -7.49 -32.78
C ASN A 3 45.72 -8.22 -32.28
N THR A 4 45.91 -8.83 -31.11
CA THR A 4 44.97 -9.67 -30.37
C THR A 4 43.91 -8.82 -29.68
N ALA A 5 42.67 -9.27 -29.78
CA ALA A 5 41.48 -8.71 -29.14
C ALA A 5 41.55 -8.71 -27.60
N CYS A 6 41.00 -7.68 -26.98
CA CYS A 6 40.58 -7.68 -25.59
C CYS A 6 39.06 -7.41 -25.55
N SER A 7 38.27 -8.48 -25.47
CA SER A 7 36.86 -8.41 -25.12
C SER A 7 36.74 -8.36 -23.60
N PRO A 8 36.00 -7.42 -23.00
CA PRO A 8 35.69 -7.47 -21.58
C PRO A 8 34.64 -8.55 -21.33
N LEU A 9 35.01 -9.53 -20.51
CA LEU A 9 34.11 -10.50 -19.90
C LEU A 9 33.08 -9.75 -19.03
N TYR A 10 31.85 -9.63 -19.52
CA TYR A 10 30.71 -9.28 -18.68
C TYR A 10 30.38 -10.49 -17.80
N ALA A 11 30.78 -10.41 -16.53
CA ALA A 11 30.38 -11.34 -15.50
C ALA A 11 28.89 -11.10 -15.17
N HIS A 12 28.02 -11.96 -15.67
CA HIS A 12 26.64 -12.04 -15.19
C HIS A 12 26.65 -12.58 -13.76
N THR A 13 26.56 -11.69 -12.78
CA THR A 13 26.27 -12.07 -11.39
C THR A 13 24.79 -12.41 -11.31
N ALA A 14 24.48 -13.71 -11.43
CA ALA A 14 23.16 -14.24 -11.11
C ALA A 14 22.96 -14.13 -9.59
N LEU A 15 22.22 -13.10 -9.16
CA LEU A 15 21.72 -12.99 -7.80
C LEU A 15 20.55 -13.97 -7.65
N ASP A 16 20.81 -15.07 -6.97
CA ASP A 16 19.82 -16.02 -6.47
C ASP A 16 19.07 -15.35 -5.30
N VAL A 17 17.87 -14.79 -5.58
CA VAL A 17 17.01 -14.12 -4.58
C VAL A 17 15.87 -15.05 -4.15
N THR A 18 16.07 -16.37 -4.19
CA THR A 18 14.98 -17.34 -3.99
C THR A 18 14.81 -17.83 -2.54
N GLY A 19 15.42 -17.16 -1.55
CA GLY A 19 15.66 -17.75 -0.22
C GLY A 19 14.87 -17.26 0.99
N VAL A 20 13.98 -16.25 0.90
CA VAL A 20 13.41 -15.60 2.13
C VAL A 20 11.88 -15.48 2.17
N VAL A 21 11.15 -16.13 1.25
CA VAL A 21 9.68 -15.92 1.15
C VAL A 21 8.85 -16.92 2.02
N GLY A 22 9.47 -17.90 2.67
CA GLY A 22 8.75 -19.07 3.21
C GLY A 22 8.13 -18.97 4.62
N ALA A 23 8.61 -18.11 5.51
CA ALA A 23 8.32 -18.26 6.95
C ALA A 23 7.30 -17.27 7.55
N TYR A 24 7.00 -16.15 6.89
CA TYR A 24 6.12 -15.12 7.45
C TYR A 24 4.62 -15.31 7.16
N ARG A 25 4.23 -16.31 6.35
CA ARG A 25 2.83 -16.53 5.94
C ARG A 25 1.91 -17.13 7.01
N ARG A 26 2.41 -17.55 8.18
CA ARG A 26 1.64 -18.46 9.08
C ARG A 26 0.79 -17.79 10.18
N PHE A 27 0.88 -16.48 10.44
CA PHE A 27 0.18 -15.86 11.59
C PHE A 27 -0.97 -14.87 11.28
N MET A 28 -1.34 -14.66 10.01
CA MET A 28 -2.39 -13.68 9.64
C MET A 28 -3.70 -14.33 9.15
N ARG A 29 -4.10 -15.51 9.68
CA ARG A 29 -5.47 -16.01 9.53
C ARG A 29 -6.33 -15.64 10.73
N ARG A 30 -6.76 -14.38 10.78
CA ARG A 30 -8.03 -14.00 11.42
C ARG A 30 -8.74 -13.12 10.40
N ASP A 31 -10.04 -13.28 10.25
CA ASP A 31 -10.90 -12.36 9.49
C ASP A 31 -10.77 -10.95 10.08
N ARG A 32 -9.76 -10.22 9.59
CA ARG A 32 -9.32 -8.86 9.92
C ARG A 32 -9.61 -7.92 8.76
N THR A 33 -10.49 -8.32 7.85
CA THR A 33 -10.77 -7.50 6.68
C THR A 33 -11.36 -6.18 7.17
N LEU A 34 -10.67 -5.09 6.87
CA LEU A 34 -11.16 -3.72 7.00
C LEU A 34 -12.31 -3.51 5.99
N SER A 35 -13.33 -4.36 6.02
CA SER A 35 -14.42 -4.39 5.05
C SER A 35 -15.27 -3.12 5.11
N TRP A 36 -15.28 -2.44 6.27
CA TRP A 36 -15.87 -1.12 6.40
C TRP A 36 -15.07 -0.04 5.65
N PHE A 37 -13.75 -0.21 5.51
CA PHE A 37 -12.85 0.78 4.92
C PHE A 37 -13.08 0.90 3.41
N SER A 38 -13.44 -0.18 2.72
CA SER A 38 -13.78 -0.13 1.29
C SER A 38 -15.06 0.66 0.99
N ARG A 39 -15.90 0.94 2.00
CA ARG A 39 -17.13 1.74 1.87
C ARG A 39 -16.87 3.25 1.85
N LEU A 40 -15.63 3.67 2.08
CA LEU A 40 -15.21 5.07 2.08
C LEU A 40 -14.67 5.49 0.71
N ASP A 41 -14.81 6.78 0.41
CA ASP A 41 -14.25 7.33 -0.83
C ASP A 41 -12.71 7.31 -0.78
N ARG A 42 -12.08 7.30 -1.96
CA ARG A 42 -10.62 7.23 -2.11
C ARG A 42 -9.86 8.23 -1.23
N ALA A 43 -10.28 9.49 -1.21
CA ALA A 43 -9.66 10.53 -0.39
C ALA A 43 -9.87 10.31 1.13
N GLU A 44 -11.04 9.83 1.54
CA GLU A 44 -11.34 9.52 2.95
C GLU A 44 -10.48 8.35 3.43
N ARG A 45 -10.32 7.32 2.59
CA ARG A 45 -9.43 6.18 2.84
C ARG A 45 -7.98 6.62 3.02
N ALA A 46 -7.46 7.44 2.10
CA ALA A 46 -6.10 7.96 2.19
C ALA A 46 -5.89 8.80 3.46
N ALA A 47 -6.83 9.67 3.80
CA ALA A 47 -6.76 10.51 5.00
C ALA A 47 -6.74 9.69 6.29
N LEU A 48 -7.61 8.67 6.41
CA LEU A 48 -7.64 7.79 7.57
C LEU A 48 -6.41 6.90 7.66
N LEU A 49 -5.94 6.36 6.53
CA LEU A 49 -4.73 5.54 6.52
C LEU A 49 -3.49 6.35 6.89
N ALA A 50 -3.43 7.63 6.49
CA ALA A 50 -2.34 8.52 6.86
C ALA A 50 -2.34 8.91 8.34
N ASN A 51 -3.52 8.96 8.97
CA ASN A 51 -3.65 9.28 10.40
C ASN A 51 -4.77 8.44 11.06
N PRO A 52 -4.49 7.16 11.42
CA PRO A 52 -5.50 6.25 11.97
C PRO A 52 -6.14 6.70 13.29
N HIS A 53 -5.38 7.45 14.09
CA HIS A 53 -5.83 8.02 15.37
C HIS A 53 -6.36 9.45 15.25
N GLY A 54 -6.41 9.98 14.03
CA GLY A 54 -6.90 11.31 13.72
C GLY A 54 -8.42 11.44 13.76
N TYR A 55 -8.87 12.66 13.53
CA TYR A 55 -10.30 12.93 13.37
C TYR A 55 -10.81 12.35 12.06
N VAL A 56 -11.95 11.67 12.14
CA VAL A 56 -12.67 11.13 10.99
C VAL A 56 -13.50 12.26 10.36
N PRO A 57 -13.43 12.49 9.03
CA PRO A 57 -14.32 13.40 8.35
C PRO A 57 -15.79 13.08 8.64
N SER A 58 -16.65 14.08 8.83
CA SER A 58 -18.05 13.87 9.20
C SER A 58 -18.83 13.07 8.14
N THR A 59 -18.49 13.20 6.87
CA THR A 59 -19.03 12.40 5.77
C THR A 59 -18.70 10.92 5.92
N ALA A 60 -17.42 10.59 6.14
CA ALA A 60 -16.94 9.25 6.41
C ALA A 60 -17.59 8.67 7.67
N ALA A 61 -17.60 9.42 8.78
CA ALA A 61 -18.14 8.98 10.05
C ALA A 61 -19.61 8.54 9.94
N ARG A 62 -20.43 9.21 9.13
CA ARG A 62 -21.82 8.76 8.86
C ARG A 62 -21.89 7.41 8.15
N ARG A 63 -20.98 7.15 7.20
CA ARG A 63 -20.96 5.88 6.45
C ARG A 63 -20.44 4.71 7.29
N ILE A 64 -19.55 4.99 8.23
CA ILE A 64 -18.91 3.99 9.10
C ILE A 64 -19.29 4.18 10.58
N ALA A 65 -20.52 4.63 10.85
CA ALA A 65 -20.97 5.00 12.19
C ALA A 65 -20.72 3.91 13.25
N ALA A 66 -20.86 2.64 12.86
CA ALA A 66 -20.60 1.49 13.73
C ALA A 66 -19.12 1.35 14.17
N HIS A 67 -18.19 1.99 13.46
CA HIS A 67 -16.73 1.94 13.69
C HIS A 67 -16.17 3.23 14.28
N THR A 68 -17.00 4.25 14.49
CA THR A 68 -16.62 5.54 15.06
C THR A 68 -17.19 5.75 16.46
N THR A 69 -16.58 6.66 17.20
CA THR A 69 -17.11 7.24 18.43
C THR A 69 -17.10 8.77 18.31
N SER A 70 -18.11 9.43 18.86
CA SER A 70 -18.15 10.88 18.94
C SER A 70 -17.54 11.37 20.24
N THR A 71 -16.76 12.43 20.18
CA THR A 71 -16.26 13.15 21.35
C THR A 71 -16.64 14.63 21.24
N HIS A 72 -17.06 15.20 22.37
CA HIS A 72 -17.25 16.65 22.49
C HIS A 72 -15.91 17.26 22.94
N ARG A 73 -15.40 18.25 22.19
CA ARG A 73 -14.18 18.98 22.56
C ARG A 73 -14.46 20.47 22.65
N GLY A 74 -14.47 21.00 23.87
CA GLY A 74 -14.48 22.43 24.17
C GLY A 74 -15.85 23.12 24.16
N GLU A 75 -15.83 24.43 24.43
CA GLU A 75 -17.01 25.32 24.54
C GLU A 75 -17.80 25.48 23.24
N THR A 76 -17.22 25.15 22.08
CA THR A 76 -17.86 25.35 20.78
C THR A 76 -18.87 24.25 20.40
N HIS A 77 -19.06 23.24 21.25
CA HIS A 77 -20.01 22.12 21.05
C HIS A 77 -19.89 21.37 19.71
N GLN A 78 -18.80 21.55 18.95
CA GLN A 78 -18.62 20.86 17.68
C GLN A 78 -18.31 19.38 17.92
N LEU A 79 -19.20 18.52 17.41
CA LEU A 79 -19.04 17.07 17.47
C LEU A 79 -17.86 16.64 16.59
N ARG A 80 -16.88 15.95 17.18
CA ARG A 80 -15.77 15.36 16.43
C ARG A 80 -15.87 13.84 16.47
N TRP A 81 -15.52 13.21 15.35
CA TRP A 81 -15.55 11.76 15.21
C TRP A 81 -14.14 11.20 15.26
N LEU A 82 -13.98 10.09 15.96
CA LEU A 82 -12.76 9.30 16.02
C LEU A 82 -13.11 7.86 15.63
N LEU A 83 -12.16 7.12 15.07
CA LEU A 83 -12.30 5.66 15.00
C LEU A 83 -12.32 5.08 16.42
N LYS A 84 -13.07 4.01 16.64
CA LYS A 84 -12.94 3.21 17.87
C LYS A 84 -11.48 2.76 18.00
N SER A 85 -10.93 2.77 19.21
CA SER A 85 -9.50 2.51 19.44
C SER A 85 -9.02 1.22 18.79
N PHE A 86 -9.84 0.17 18.82
CA PHE A 86 -9.53 -1.11 18.18
C PHE A 86 -9.44 -1.03 16.65
N GLU A 87 -10.30 -0.24 16.00
CA GLU A 87 -10.27 -0.03 14.55
C GLU A 87 -9.08 0.86 14.15
N ALA A 88 -8.79 1.89 14.95
CA ALA A 88 -7.61 2.73 14.75
C ALA A 88 -6.31 1.92 14.82
N ASN A 89 -6.14 1.09 15.85
CA ASN A 89 -4.96 0.22 15.99
C ASN A 89 -4.84 -0.77 14.81
N ARG A 90 -5.96 -1.31 14.33
CA ARG A 90 -5.93 -2.20 13.15
C ARG A 90 -5.50 -1.48 11.88
N LEU A 91 -5.96 -0.24 11.69
CA LEU A 91 -5.57 0.56 10.54
C LEU A 91 -4.11 1.02 10.65
N GLU A 92 -3.60 1.27 11.86
CA GLU A 92 -2.17 1.50 12.14
C GLU A 92 -1.32 0.26 11.80
N ASP A 93 -1.72 -0.93 12.24
CA ASP A 93 -1.04 -2.18 11.89
C ASP A 93 -1.00 -2.38 10.37
N GLU A 94 -2.10 -2.09 9.68
CA GLU A 94 -2.19 -2.17 8.23
C GLU A 94 -1.29 -1.13 7.54
N ARG A 95 -1.23 0.10 8.06
CA ARG A 95 -0.31 1.14 7.59
C ARG A 95 1.14 0.68 7.70
N HIS A 96 1.55 0.11 8.83
CA HIS A 96 2.90 -0.43 9.00
C HIS A 96 3.20 -1.58 8.02
N ARG A 97 2.24 -2.49 7.81
CA ARG A 97 2.36 -3.56 6.81
C ARG A 97 2.62 -3.01 5.41
N LEU A 98 1.95 -1.92 5.05
CA LEU A 98 2.10 -1.24 3.76
C LEU A 98 3.42 -0.48 3.68
N ASP A 99 3.87 0.16 4.77
CA ASP A 99 5.18 0.81 4.84
C ASP A 99 6.32 -0.20 4.62
N ASP A 100 6.25 -1.36 5.27
CA ASP A 100 7.22 -2.45 5.10
C ASP A 100 7.19 -3.03 3.69
N TRP A 101 5.99 -3.22 3.13
CA TRP A 101 5.81 -3.63 1.75
C TRP A 101 6.47 -2.64 0.79
N TRP A 102 6.14 -1.36 0.92
CA TRP A 102 6.65 -0.28 0.07
C TRP A 102 8.17 -0.16 0.13
N ALA A 103 8.75 -0.28 1.34
CA ALA A 103 10.20 -0.20 1.54
C ALA A 103 10.98 -1.34 0.87
N ARG A 104 10.36 -2.52 0.67
CA ARG A 104 10.98 -3.66 0.00
C ARG A 104 10.94 -3.58 -1.53
N LEU A 105 10.12 -2.71 -2.10
CA LEU A 105 10.00 -2.56 -3.54
C LEU A 105 11.21 -1.82 -4.13
N ALA A 106 11.66 -2.31 -5.29
CA ALA A 106 12.67 -1.61 -6.08
C ALA A 106 12.16 -0.21 -6.49
N PRO A 107 13.05 0.80 -6.61
CA PRO A 107 12.64 2.18 -6.89
C PRO A 107 11.84 2.36 -8.19
N ASP A 108 12.19 1.61 -9.23
CA ASP A 108 11.50 1.55 -10.52
C ASP A 108 10.08 0.99 -10.37
N VAL A 109 9.92 -0.12 -9.64
CA VAL A 109 8.61 -0.71 -9.32
C VAL A 109 7.72 0.31 -8.57
N ARG A 110 8.31 1.06 -7.62
CA ARG A 110 7.58 2.10 -6.88
C ARG A 110 7.12 3.23 -7.80
N ALA A 111 7.99 3.71 -8.69
CA ALA A 111 7.64 4.75 -9.66
C ALA A 111 6.48 4.29 -10.55
N ASP A 112 6.58 3.09 -11.11
CA ASP A 112 5.54 2.53 -11.98
C ASP A 112 4.20 2.36 -11.25
N LEU A 113 4.20 1.88 -10.01
CA LEU A 113 2.97 1.74 -9.22
C LEU A 113 2.33 3.10 -8.89
N VAL A 114 3.14 4.14 -8.65
CA VAL A 114 2.64 5.50 -8.44
C VAL A 114 2.03 6.05 -9.72
N ASP A 115 2.64 5.82 -10.88
CA ASP A 115 2.13 6.27 -12.17
C ASP A 115 0.81 5.58 -12.54
N HIS A 116 0.65 4.32 -12.13
CA HIS A 116 -0.56 3.52 -12.38
C HIS A 116 -1.54 3.51 -11.19
N ARG A 117 -1.40 4.40 -10.20
CA ARG A 117 -2.22 4.38 -8.98
C ARG A 117 -3.73 4.60 -9.20
N SER A 118 -4.15 5.08 -10.36
CA SER A 118 -5.56 5.23 -10.75
C SER A 118 -6.05 4.16 -11.72
N ALA A 119 -5.17 3.26 -12.14
CA ALA A 119 -5.41 2.26 -13.16
C ALA A 119 -5.21 0.84 -12.61
N GLU A 120 -5.11 -0.12 -13.52
CA GLU A 120 -4.77 -1.51 -13.22
C GLU A 120 -3.29 -1.64 -12.86
N VAL A 121 -2.98 -2.63 -12.03
CA VAL A 121 -1.59 -2.96 -11.70
C VAL A 121 -0.91 -3.51 -12.96
N PRO A 122 0.24 -2.94 -13.39
CA PRO A 122 0.99 -3.50 -14.50
C PRO A 122 1.33 -4.96 -14.25
N ARG A 123 1.21 -5.81 -15.27
CA ARG A 123 1.45 -7.25 -15.17
C ARG A 123 2.80 -7.59 -14.53
N ALA A 124 3.85 -6.82 -14.87
CA ALA A 124 5.19 -6.99 -14.33
C ALA A 124 5.26 -6.85 -12.80
N HIS A 125 4.36 -6.06 -12.20
CA HIS A 125 4.37 -5.73 -10.77
C HIS A 125 3.27 -6.46 -9.98
N ARG A 126 2.58 -7.41 -10.62
CA ARG A 126 1.47 -8.15 -10.01
C ARG A 126 1.88 -8.84 -8.73
N GLU A 127 2.93 -9.65 -8.79
CA GLU A 127 3.43 -10.43 -7.65
C GLU A 127 3.72 -9.57 -6.43
N ALA A 128 4.23 -8.35 -6.65
CA ALA A 128 4.49 -7.40 -5.58
C ALA A 128 3.21 -6.99 -4.83
N VAL A 129 2.06 -6.92 -5.51
CA VAL A 129 0.78 -6.47 -4.93
C VAL A 129 -0.09 -7.63 -4.45
N LEU A 130 0.14 -8.87 -4.90
CA LEU A 130 -0.71 -10.03 -4.61
C LEU A 130 -0.86 -10.31 -3.11
N ASP A 131 0.21 -10.18 -2.32
CA ASP A 131 0.18 -10.43 -0.87
C ASP A 131 -0.68 -9.40 -0.10
N LEU A 132 -1.09 -8.31 -0.75
CA LEU A 132 -1.95 -7.27 -0.18
C LEU A 132 -3.44 -7.47 -0.53
N MET A 133 -3.77 -8.41 -1.41
CA MET A 133 -5.15 -8.67 -1.79
C MET A 133 -5.94 -9.31 -0.63
N PRO A 134 -7.08 -8.72 -0.23
CA PRO A 134 -7.94 -9.34 0.77
C PRO A 134 -8.53 -10.63 0.19
N GLY A 135 -8.19 -11.77 0.80
CA GLY A 135 -8.64 -13.11 0.38
C GLY A 135 -7.63 -13.89 -0.47
N GLY A 136 -6.50 -13.29 -0.81
CA GLY A 136 -5.50 -13.91 -1.69
C GLY A 136 -6.00 -14.06 -3.14
N VAL A 137 -5.14 -14.62 -3.99
CA VAL A 137 -5.48 -14.92 -5.38
C VAL A 137 -6.39 -16.13 -5.44
N ARG A 138 -7.53 -16.03 -6.12
CA ARG A 138 -8.40 -17.18 -6.36
C ARG A 138 -7.75 -18.04 -7.43
N GLN A 139 -7.93 -19.35 -7.33
CA GLN A 139 -7.31 -20.31 -8.26
C GLN A 139 -7.73 -20.09 -9.73
N ASP A 140 -8.86 -19.42 -9.96
CA ASP A 140 -9.41 -19.10 -11.28
C ASP A 140 -9.14 -17.66 -11.74
N ASP A 141 -8.39 -16.86 -10.97
CA ASP A 141 -8.06 -15.50 -11.39
C ASP A 141 -7.10 -15.57 -12.59
N ASP A 142 -7.57 -15.09 -13.75
CA ASP A 142 -6.76 -14.99 -14.95
C ASP A 142 -5.54 -14.09 -14.68
N LEU A 143 -4.37 -14.73 -14.56
CA LEU A 143 -3.12 -14.05 -14.26
C LEU A 143 -2.59 -13.24 -15.46
N GLU A 144 -3.16 -13.47 -16.65
CA GLU A 144 -2.77 -12.82 -17.90
C GLU A 144 -3.46 -11.46 -18.09
N ARG A 145 -4.58 -11.21 -17.41
CA ARG A 145 -5.28 -9.91 -17.43
C ARG A 145 -4.77 -8.97 -16.35
N GLY A 146 -4.78 -7.67 -16.64
CA GLY A 146 -4.62 -6.65 -15.60
C GLY A 146 -5.68 -6.83 -14.51
N PHE A 147 -5.30 -6.57 -13.26
CA PHE A 147 -6.20 -6.66 -12.12
C PHE A 147 -6.31 -5.29 -11.45
N PRO A 148 -7.48 -4.97 -10.87
CA PRO A 148 -7.67 -3.69 -10.22
C PRO A 148 -6.75 -3.57 -9.01
N MET A 149 -6.13 -2.39 -8.86
CA MET A 149 -5.33 -2.06 -7.69
C MET A 149 -6.19 -2.22 -6.41
N PRO A 150 -5.72 -2.96 -5.39
CA PRO A 150 -6.47 -3.10 -4.15
C PRO A 150 -6.73 -1.73 -3.51
N ASP A 151 -7.94 -1.51 -3.02
CA ASP A 151 -8.37 -0.23 -2.44
C ASP A 151 -7.42 0.32 -1.38
N VAL A 152 -6.86 -0.57 -0.56
CA VAL A 152 -5.91 -0.22 0.51
C VAL A 152 -4.58 0.26 -0.05
N VAL A 153 -4.11 -0.34 -1.16
CA VAL A 153 -2.88 0.07 -1.85
C VAL A 153 -3.11 1.40 -2.53
N THR A 154 -4.23 1.56 -3.23
CA THR A 154 -4.62 2.83 -3.84
C THR A 154 -4.63 3.96 -2.81
N ALA A 155 -5.27 3.73 -1.65
CA ALA A 155 -5.31 4.70 -0.56
C ALA A 155 -3.92 5.02 0.03
N TYR A 156 -3.04 4.01 0.12
CA TYR A 156 -1.66 4.20 0.56
C TYR A 156 -0.86 5.05 -0.44
N LEU A 157 -0.98 4.75 -1.74
CA LEU A 157 -0.30 5.46 -2.81
C LEU A 157 -0.74 6.93 -2.92
N ASP A 158 -1.98 7.24 -2.57
CA ASP A 158 -2.49 8.62 -2.50
C ASP A 158 -2.10 9.36 -1.21
N GLY A 159 -1.62 8.64 -0.21
CA GLY A 159 -1.25 9.21 1.08
C GLY A 159 -0.02 10.12 0.97
N PRO A 160 0.16 11.07 1.90
CA PRO A 160 1.34 11.94 1.92
C PRO A 160 2.66 11.17 2.20
N ALA A 161 2.58 9.96 2.75
CA ALA A 161 3.75 9.14 3.07
C ALA A 161 4.55 8.71 1.82
N THR A 162 3.87 8.48 0.70
CA THR A 162 4.50 8.12 -0.58
C THR A 162 5.03 9.37 -1.29
N LEU A 163 4.33 10.50 -1.18
CA LEU A 163 4.70 11.76 -1.83
C LEU A 163 5.98 12.39 -1.27
N SER A 164 6.22 12.28 0.04
CA SER A 164 7.41 12.86 0.68
C SER A 164 8.71 12.06 0.46
N ARG A 165 8.62 10.84 -0.09
CA ARG A 165 9.77 9.93 -0.24
C ARG A 165 10.26 9.77 -1.68
N SER A 166 9.69 10.51 -2.64
CA SER A 166 10.25 10.57 -3.99
C SER A 166 11.62 11.26 -3.88
N PRO A 167 12.74 10.59 -4.19
CA PRO A 167 14.02 11.25 -4.21
C PRO A 167 13.90 12.38 -5.24
N ALA A 168 14.13 13.62 -4.82
CA ALA A 168 14.21 14.74 -5.74
C ALA A 168 15.14 14.34 -6.88
N ALA A 169 14.62 14.28 -8.10
CA ALA A 169 15.42 13.99 -9.28
C ALA A 169 16.63 14.91 -9.24
N CYS A 170 17.84 14.35 -9.19
CA CYS A 170 19.06 15.14 -9.28
C CYS A 170 18.93 15.99 -10.56
N PRO A 171 19.02 17.32 -10.47
CA PRO A 171 19.01 18.15 -11.66
C PRO A 171 20.25 17.76 -12.48
N THR A 172 20.02 17.21 -13.66
CA THR A 172 21.08 17.00 -14.65
C THR A 172 21.61 18.37 -15.03
N ALA A 173 22.85 18.64 -14.64
CA ALA A 173 23.59 19.85 -15.00
C ALA A 173 24.03 19.81 -16.47
#